data_AF-A0A948RG15-F1
#
_entry.id   AF-A0A948RG15-F1
#
_cell.length_a   1.000
_cell.length_b   1.000
_cell.length_c   1.000
_cell.angle_alpha   90.00
_cell.angle_beta   90.00
_cell.angle_gamma   90.00
#
_symmetry.space_group_name_H-M   'P 1'
#
loop_
_entity.id
_entity.type
_entity.pdbx_description
1 polymer ?
#
loop_
_entity_poly.entity_id
_entity_poly.type
_entity_poly.pdbx_seq_one_letter_code
_entity_poly.pdbx_strand_id
1 'polypeptide(L)'
;MPEQTQLLLGPLVGGLSHDHVNLWARSSGPATFHAWLGRQPDFSDAKLAGRSLPLSDATGCAGVVPLDNLEPETSYFYALTLNSKPLPKADGQFRTFPRPGQPRAFNFAFGSCFRPKGENSGAAFRALESRRQEDELRFILLLGDQVYADAWEYNGISKVAANLTDYRNVYTHVWSNPHFRALLKNLPAFMTLDDHEVDDDWRWTDSRRRWASIPWWDQAVRWLKGHPPEEWYLPHHRVRDALQAYWEHQGMHAPAMTLPPELNYAGQYKLREQDPGSLAYTFTYGAAAFFVMDTRSMRVQGRSGKTMLGEGQWQALEDWLRAVKDDFPLKFLVTSCSALYSMWTDIPR
;
A
#
# COMPACT_ATOMS: atom_id res chain seq x y z
N MET A 1 -23.26 25.64 10.67
CA MET A 1 -21.87 25.98 10.30
C MET A 1 -21.34 24.85 9.42
N PRO A 2 -20.55 25.11 8.36
CA PRO A 2 -19.93 24.03 7.61
C PRO A 2 -19.08 23.20 8.58
N GLU A 3 -19.16 21.88 8.49
CA GLU A 3 -18.37 20.97 9.30
C GLU A 3 -16.89 21.22 9.03
N GLN A 4 -16.10 21.46 10.07
CA GLN A 4 -14.67 21.73 9.92
C GLN A 4 -13.98 20.47 9.40
N THR A 5 -13.15 20.60 8.36
CA THR A 5 -12.39 19.47 7.82
C THR A 5 -11.47 18.87 8.88
N GLN A 6 -11.52 17.55 9.05
CA GLN A 6 -10.80 16.80 10.08
C GLN A 6 -9.94 15.69 9.46
N LEU A 7 -8.96 15.23 10.22
CA LEU A 7 -8.15 14.06 9.89
C LEU A 7 -8.98 12.79 10.14
N LEU A 8 -9.28 12.02 9.09
CA LEU A 8 -10.03 10.77 9.19
C LEU A 8 -9.10 9.57 9.40
N LEU A 9 -8.12 9.39 8.52
CA LEU A 9 -7.18 8.27 8.53
C LEU A 9 -5.73 8.74 8.65
N GLY A 10 -4.88 7.83 9.15
CA GLY A 10 -3.47 8.11 9.41
C GLY A 10 -3.22 8.81 10.76
N PRO A 11 -2.06 9.45 10.94
CA PRO A 11 -0.95 9.44 10.00
C PRO A 11 -0.31 8.05 9.84
N LEU A 12 0.29 7.81 8.68
CA LEU A 12 1.04 6.59 8.35
C LEU A 12 2.42 6.98 7.83
N VAL A 13 3.45 6.24 8.24
CA VAL A 13 4.81 6.38 7.75
C VAL A 13 5.04 5.39 6.61
N GLY A 14 5.25 5.90 5.40
CA GLY A 14 5.56 5.10 4.21
C GLY A 14 6.85 5.57 3.55
N GLY A 15 7.36 4.80 2.60
CA GLY A 15 8.45 5.23 1.71
C GLY A 15 9.70 5.72 2.42
N LEU A 16 9.97 5.23 3.64
CA LEU A 16 11.11 5.70 4.43
C LEU A 16 12.43 5.22 3.80
N SER A 17 13.40 6.11 3.75
CA SER A 17 14.77 5.82 3.34
C SER A 17 15.76 6.51 4.28
N HIS A 18 17.01 6.60 3.85
CA HIS A 18 18.08 7.27 4.57
C HIS A 18 17.94 8.80 4.59
N ASP A 19 17.26 9.39 3.61
CA ASP A 19 17.18 10.84 3.42
C ASP A 19 15.77 11.35 3.14
N HIS A 20 14.77 10.47 3.10
CA HIS A 20 13.39 10.86 2.85
C HIS A 20 12.36 9.98 3.55
N VAL A 21 11.13 10.49 3.65
CA VAL A 21 9.94 9.79 4.14
C VAL A 21 8.67 10.31 3.47
N ASN A 22 7.66 9.45 3.37
CA ASN A 22 6.31 9.82 2.95
C ASN A 22 5.37 9.76 4.16
N LEU A 23 4.78 10.89 4.53
CA LEU A 23 3.75 10.93 5.58
C LEU A 23 2.37 10.98 4.95
N TRP A 24 1.59 9.91 5.13
CA TRP A 24 0.27 9.77 4.52
C TRP A 24 -0.86 10.01 5.51
N ALA A 25 -1.95 10.59 5.02
CA ALA A 25 -3.20 10.73 5.75
C ALA A 25 -4.40 10.88 4.81
N ARG A 26 -5.61 10.84 5.39
CA ARG A 26 -6.87 11.15 4.69
C ARG A 26 -7.71 12.12 5.51
N SER A 27 -8.29 13.13 4.87
CA SER A 27 -9.18 14.12 5.51
C SER A 27 -10.66 13.88 5.18
N SER A 28 -11.55 14.54 5.93
CA SER A 28 -13.00 14.47 5.71
C SER A 28 -13.49 15.31 4.52
N GLY A 29 -12.60 16.06 3.88
CA GLY A 29 -12.88 16.88 2.71
C GLY A 29 -11.63 17.55 2.17
N PRO A 30 -11.74 18.34 1.08
CA PRO A 30 -10.62 19.00 0.44
C PRO A 30 -9.80 19.87 1.40
N ALA A 31 -8.47 19.71 1.37
CA ALA A 31 -7.55 20.43 2.24
C ALA A 31 -6.10 20.33 1.75
N THR A 32 -5.13 20.70 2.60
CA THR A 32 -3.70 20.46 2.37
C THR A 32 -3.06 20.04 3.69
N PHE A 33 -2.35 18.91 3.69
CA PHE A 33 -1.61 18.47 4.86
C PHE A 33 -0.33 19.28 5.01
N HIS A 34 0.01 19.59 6.25
CA HIS A 34 1.24 20.26 6.64
C HIS A 34 2.00 19.33 7.58
N ALA A 35 3.20 18.91 7.17
CA ALA A 35 4.07 18.08 8.01
C ALA A 35 5.04 18.93 8.79
N TRP A 36 5.11 18.69 10.09
CA TRP A 36 6.02 19.34 11.01
C TRP A 36 7.01 18.30 11.54
N LEU A 37 8.29 18.63 11.54
CA LEU A 37 9.35 17.76 12.04
C LEU A 37 10.12 18.44 13.16
N GLY A 38 10.41 17.68 14.22
CA GLY A 38 11.32 18.05 15.31
C GLY A 38 12.27 16.90 15.63
N ARG A 39 13.40 17.20 16.26
CA ARG A 39 14.34 16.19 16.75
C ARG A 39 14.20 15.96 18.25
N GLN A 40 13.53 16.86 18.97
CA GLN A 40 13.31 16.72 20.40
C GLN A 40 12.04 15.89 20.69
N PRO A 41 12.07 14.98 21.68
CA PRO A 41 10.90 14.18 22.07
C PRO A 41 9.70 15.01 22.55
N ASP A 42 9.94 16.19 23.10
CA ASP A 42 8.90 17.13 23.52
C ASP A 42 8.33 17.96 22.35
N PHE A 43 8.85 17.76 21.14
CA PHE A 43 8.45 18.42 19.91
C PHE A 43 8.57 19.96 19.96
N SER A 44 9.40 20.48 20.87
CA SER A 44 9.60 21.92 21.07
C SER A 44 10.32 22.61 19.90
N ASP A 45 11.13 21.85 19.15
CA ASP A 45 11.91 22.33 18.01
C ASP A 45 11.20 22.15 16.65
N ALA A 46 9.91 21.76 16.68
CA ALA A 46 9.15 21.44 15.48
C ALA A 46 9.10 22.58 14.46
N LYS A 47 9.44 22.27 13.21
CA LYS A 47 9.39 23.19 12.07
C LYS A 47 8.56 22.58 10.95
N LEU A 48 7.86 23.43 10.19
CA LEU A 48 7.18 23.02 8.98
C LEU A 48 8.22 22.48 8.00
N ALA A 49 8.11 21.21 7.64
CA ALA A 49 9.06 20.50 6.79
C ALA A 49 8.53 20.30 5.37
N GLY A 50 7.21 20.20 5.19
CA GLY A 50 6.61 19.99 3.88
C GLY A 50 5.10 20.11 3.86
N ARG A 51 4.53 20.01 2.66
CA ARG A 51 3.08 20.04 2.41
C ARG A 51 2.69 19.00 1.38
N SER A 52 1.46 18.51 1.46
CA SER A 52 0.89 17.68 0.40
C SER A 52 0.48 18.54 -0.79
N LEU A 53 0.19 17.88 -1.91
CA LEU A 53 -0.66 18.48 -2.93
C LEU A 53 -2.07 18.73 -2.36
N PRO A 54 -2.87 19.63 -2.97
CA PRO A 54 -4.27 19.81 -2.58
C PRO A 54 -5.04 18.49 -2.65
N LEU A 55 -5.70 18.14 -1.55
CA LEU A 55 -6.56 16.98 -1.45
C LEU A 55 -7.88 17.26 -2.16
N SER A 56 -8.42 16.26 -2.85
CA SER A 56 -9.67 16.39 -3.60
C SER A 56 -10.49 15.11 -3.55
N ASP A 57 -11.76 15.19 -3.94
CA ASP A 57 -12.65 14.03 -4.04
C ASP A 57 -12.15 12.97 -5.04
N ALA A 58 -11.34 13.40 -6.02
CA ALA A 58 -10.71 12.52 -6.99
C ALA A 58 -9.72 11.54 -6.34
N THR A 59 -9.05 11.94 -5.24
CA THR A 59 -8.14 11.08 -4.45
C THR A 59 -8.79 10.57 -3.15
N GLY A 60 -10.11 10.68 -3.03
CA GLY A 60 -10.82 10.32 -1.79
C GLY A 60 -10.40 11.20 -0.60
N CYS A 61 -9.86 12.39 -0.87
CA CYS A 61 -9.20 13.26 0.11
C CYS A 61 -8.01 12.60 0.85
N ALA A 62 -7.41 11.57 0.26
CA ALA A 62 -6.13 11.02 0.71
C ALA A 62 -4.96 11.77 0.07
N GLY A 63 -3.85 11.85 0.78
CA GLY A 63 -2.64 12.49 0.29
C GLY A 63 -1.40 12.19 1.11
N VAL A 64 -0.26 12.54 0.52
CA VAL A 64 1.07 12.31 1.06
C VAL A 64 1.83 13.63 1.16
N VAL A 65 2.59 13.79 2.24
CA VAL A 65 3.61 14.83 2.38
C VAL A 65 4.98 14.17 2.21
N PRO A 66 5.62 14.29 1.03
CA PRO A 66 6.98 13.84 0.85
C PRO A 66 7.94 14.80 1.55
N LEU A 67 8.89 14.26 2.30
CA LEU A 67 9.93 15.01 3.00
C LEU A 67 11.28 14.45 2.60
N ASP A 68 12.15 15.31 2.08
CA ASP A 68 13.49 14.96 1.58
C ASP A 68 14.58 15.69 2.40
N ASN A 69 15.85 15.43 2.06
CA ASN A 69 17.03 16.03 2.69
C ASN A 69 17.12 15.77 4.20
N LEU A 70 16.62 14.62 4.65
CA LEU A 70 16.76 14.16 6.02
C LEU A 70 18.18 13.60 6.27
N GLU A 71 18.62 13.65 7.52
CA GLU A 71 19.88 13.04 7.91
C GLU A 71 19.71 11.52 8.06
N PRO A 72 20.62 10.69 7.54
CA PRO A 72 20.61 9.25 7.76
C PRO A 72 20.72 8.86 9.23
N GLU A 73 20.19 7.68 9.56
CA GLU A 73 20.22 7.09 10.90
C GLU A 73 19.70 7.99 12.03
N THR A 74 18.86 8.98 11.71
CA THR A 74 18.40 10.05 12.61
C THR A 74 16.94 9.87 12.98
N SER A 75 16.63 10.05 14.26
CA SER A 75 15.25 10.00 14.78
C SER A 75 14.57 11.35 14.60
N TYR A 76 13.36 11.32 14.07
CA TYR A 76 12.48 12.47 13.90
C TYR A 76 11.13 12.20 14.56
N PHE A 77 10.62 13.21 15.24
CA PHE A 77 9.25 13.29 15.70
C PHE A 77 8.46 14.10 14.66
N TYR A 78 7.20 13.74 14.42
CA TYR A 78 6.40 14.41 13.41
C TYR A 78 4.96 14.68 13.84
N ALA A 79 4.34 15.68 13.22
CA ALA A 79 2.90 15.91 13.27
C ALA A 79 2.35 16.28 11.89
N LEU A 80 1.15 15.81 11.57
CA LEU A 80 0.40 16.16 10.36
C LEU A 80 -0.83 16.98 10.72
N THR A 81 -0.91 18.21 10.21
CA THR A 81 -2.02 19.11 10.48
C THR A 81 -2.77 19.54 9.23
N LEU A 82 -4.03 19.93 9.44
CA LEU A 82 -4.89 20.55 8.43
C LEU A 82 -5.02 22.04 8.77
N ASN A 83 -4.40 22.90 7.96
CA ASN A 83 -4.56 24.35 7.99
C ASN A 83 -4.18 25.08 9.30
N SER A 84 -3.59 24.40 10.29
CA SER A 84 -3.18 24.96 11.58
C SER A 84 -1.77 24.52 12.00
N LYS A 85 -1.18 25.22 12.98
CA LYS A 85 0.07 24.78 13.63
C LYS A 85 -0.22 23.56 14.53
N PRO A 86 0.76 22.66 14.73
CA PRO A 86 0.59 21.50 15.59
C PRO A 86 0.51 21.94 17.06
N LEU A 87 -0.09 21.09 17.87
CA LEU A 87 0.09 21.14 19.32
C LEU A 87 1.56 20.82 19.66
N PRO A 88 2.07 21.17 20.86
CA PRO A 88 3.41 20.79 21.33
C PRO A 88 3.45 19.28 21.70
N LYS A 89 3.08 18.44 20.75
CA LYS A 89 3.01 16.99 20.86
C LYS A 89 3.07 16.38 19.46
N ALA A 90 4.00 15.46 19.26
CA ALA A 90 4.11 14.71 18.02
C ALA A 90 2.98 13.66 17.90
N ASP A 91 2.55 13.41 16.66
CA ASP A 91 1.64 12.30 16.33
C ASP A 91 2.37 10.95 16.42
N GLY A 92 3.61 10.91 15.94
CA GLY A 92 4.45 9.72 15.92
C GLY A 92 5.93 10.06 15.70
N GLN A 93 6.73 9.02 15.49
CA GLN A 93 8.16 9.14 15.22
C GLN A 93 8.62 8.13 14.16
N PHE A 94 9.74 8.42 13.53
CA PHE A 94 10.46 7.48 12.66
C PHE A 94 11.97 7.70 12.79
N ARG A 95 12.77 6.72 12.36
CA ARG A 95 14.22 6.85 12.28
C ARG A 95 14.68 6.48 10.87
N THR A 96 15.27 7.44 10.16
CA THR A 96 15.79 7.24 8.80
C THR A 96 16.78 6.07 8.74
N PHE A 97 16.86 5.47 7.57
CA PHE A 97 17.70 4.29 7.36
C PHE A 97 19.19 4.65 7.25
N PRO A 98 20.08 3.66 7.35
CA PRO A 98 21.48 3.82 6.97
C PRO A 98 21.61 4.13 5.49
N ARG A 99 22.69 4.81 5.10
CA ARG A 99 22.93 5.07 3.66
C ARG A 99 23.03 3.74 2.90
N PRO A 100 22.56 3.69 1.63
CA PRO A 100 22.67 2.50 0.81
C PRO A 100 24.11 1.94 0.78
N GLY A 101 24.25 0.62 0.83
CA GLY A 101 25.53 -0.09 0.88
C GLY A 101 26.17 -0.20 2.26
N GLN A 102 25.69 0.53 3.28
CA GLN A 102 26.29 0.46 4.63
C GLN A 102 25.85 -0.81 5.40
N PRO A 103 26.78 -1.68 5.84
CA PRO A 103 26.42 -2.84 6.64
C PRO A 103 25.86 -2.43 8.00
N ARG A 104 24.63 -2.86 8.29
CA ARG A 104 23.93 -2.64 9.56
C ARG A 104 23.06 -3.84 9.88
N ALA A 105 23.03 -4.23 11.14
CA ALA A 105 22.03 -5.18 11.64
C ALA A 105 20.67 -4.47 11.72
N PHE A 106 19.59 -5.22 11.46
CA PHE A 106 18.23 -4.72 11.57
C PHE A 106 17.24 -5.86 11.73
N ASN A 107 16.11 -5.54 12.34
CA ASN A 107 14.95 -6.41 12.43
C ASN A 107 13.80 -5.76 11.66
N PHE A 108 13.00 -6.58 10.99
CA PHE A 108 11.77 -6.15 10.33
C PHE A 108 10.69 -7.22 10.50
N ALA A 109 9.43 -6.81 10.41
CA ALA A 109 8.30 -7.73 10.42
C ALA A 109 7.74 -7.93 9.01
N PHE A 110 7.02 -9.01 8.78
CA PHE A 110 6.19 -9.18 7.59
C PHE A 110 4.89 -9.90 7.91
N GLY A 111 3.85 -9.68 7.11
CA GLY A 111 2.56 -10.34 7.24
C GLY A 111 1.62 -10.03 6.09
N SER A 112 0.52 -10.77 5.99
CA SER A 112 -0.53 -10.60 4.97
C SER A 112 -1.88 -11.03 5.53
N CYS A 113 -2.93 -10.97 4.70
CA CYS A 113 -4.24 -11.60 4.96
C CYS A 113 -4.93 -11.09 6.24
N PHE A 114 -5.04 -9.76 6.38
CA PHE A 114 -5.72 -9.16 7.52
C PHE A 114 -7.25 -9.18 7.36
N ARG A 115 -7.90 -10.10 8.05
CA ARG A 115 -9.36 -10.23 8.12
C ARG A 115 -9.89 -9.69 9.45
N PRO A 116 -10.31 -8.42 9.54
CA PRO A 116 -10.83 -7.89 10.79
C PRO A 116 -12.17 -8.58 11.13
N LYS A 117 -12.19 -9.35 12.23
CA LYS A 117 -13.41 -9.99 12.74
C LYS A 117 -13.54 -9.78 14.25
N GLY A 118 -14.67 -9.19 14.67
CA GLY A 118 -15.01 -8.99 16.07
C GLY A 118 -14.12 -7.99 16.82
N GLU A 119 -14.32 -7.91 18.14
CA GLU A 119 -13.71 -6.89 19.01
C GLU A 119 -12.18 -7.03 19.15
N ASN A 120 -11.64 -8.23 18.96
CA ASN A 120 -10.19 -8.50 18.98
C ASN A 120 -9.53 -8.37 17.60
N SER A 121 -10.22 -7.79 16.61
CA SER A 121 -9.63 -7.51 15.30
C SER A 121 -8.36 -6.64 15.45
N GLY A 122 -7.25 -7.11 14.88
CA GLY A 122 -5.95 -6.42 14.97
C GLY A 122 -5.09 -6.78 16.19
N ALA A 123 -5.41 -7.85 16.92
CA ALA A 123 -4.55 -8.36 18.00
C ALA A 123 -3.10 -8.62 17.54
N ALA A 124 -2.90 -9.06 16.30
CA ALA A 124 -1.59 -9.21 15.69
C ALA A 124 -0.83 -7.87 15.60
N PHE A 125 -1.50 -6.77 15.22
CA PHE A 125 -0.88 -5.44 15.20
C PHE A 125 -0.54 -4.92 16.60
N ARG A 126 -1.36 -5.23 17.60
CA ARG A 126 -1.05 -4.93 19.01
C ARG A 126 0.19 -5.67 19.49
N ALA A 127 0.31 -6.96 19.15
CA ALA A 127 1.50 -7.75 19.44
C ALA A 127 2.73 -7.18 18.71
N LEU A 128 2.59 -6.85 17.43
CA LEU A 128 3.66 -6.22 16.63
C LEU A 128 4.09 -4.86 17.17
N GLU A 129 3.18 -4.05 17.71
CA GLU A 129 3.56 -2.77 18.33
C GLU A 129 4.42 -2.98 19.60
N SER A 130 4.19 -4.07 20.34
CA SER A 130 5.04 -4.44 21.47
C SER A 130 6.42 -4.89 20.95
N ARG A 131 6.44 -5.78 19.95
CA ARG A 131 7.68 -6.26 19.31
C ARG A 131 8.46 -5.14 18.60
N ARG A 132 7.79 -4.10 18.09
CA ARG A 132 8.43 -2.92 17.48
C ARG A 132 9.44 -2.29 18.43
N GLN A 133 9.08 -2.19 19.71
CA GLN A 133 9.91 -1.57 20.73
C GLN A 133 10.96 -2.56 21.25
N GLU A 134 10.55 -3.80 21.54
CA GLU A 134 11.44 -4.84 22.10
C GLU A 134 12.53 -5.30 21.13
N ASP A 135 12.18 -5.49 19.86
CA ASP A 135 13.09 -5.97 18.81
C ASP A 135 13.65 -4.84 17.95
N GLU A 136 13.33 -3.58 18.25
CA GLU A 136 13.71 -2.41 17.46
C GLU A 136 13.37 -2.58 15.96
N LEU A 137 12.15 -3.06 15.66
CA LEU A 137 11.71 -3.26 14.28
C LEU A 137 11.81 -1.96 13.47
N ARG A 138 12.48 -2.02 12.32
CA ARG A 138 12.79 -0.85 11.49
C ARG A 138 11.73 -0.55 10.45
N PHE A 139 11.00 -1.58 10.00
CA PHE A 139 9.87 -1.47 9.08
C PHE A 139 9.03 -2.76 9.13
N ILE A 140 7.88 -2.72 8.46
CA ILE A 140 7.02 -3.88 8.20
C ILE A 140 6.76 -4.02 6.70
N LEU A 141 6.84 -5.25 6.19
CA LEU A 141 6.36 -5.63 4.87
C LEU A 141 4.93 -6.19 4.97
N LEU A 142 3.98 -5.54 4.32
CA LEU A 142 2.61 -6.05 4.21
C LEU A 142 2.40 -6.63 2.81
N LEU A 143 2.26 -7.95 2.74
CA LEU A 143 2.41 -8.73 1.50
C LEU A 143 1.09 -8.93 0.76
N GLY A 144 0.19 -7.93 0.79
CA GLY A 144 -1.14 -8.02 0.18
C GLY A 144 -2.21 -8.64 1.08
N ASP A 145 -3.46 -8.56 0.62
CA ASP A 145 -4.66 -8.81 1.43
C ASP A 145 -4.69 -7.97 2.72
N GLN A 146 -4.34 -6.68 2.60
CA GLN A 146 -4.56 -5.74 3.69
C GLN A 146 -6.05 -5.48 3.87
N VAL A 147 -6.83 -5.56 2.79
CA VAL A 147 -8.29 -5.51 2.79
C VAL A 147 -8.89 -6.70 2.06
N TYR A 148 -10.18 -6.94 2.29
CA TYR A 148 -10.97 -7.97 1.61
C TYR A 148 -12.20 -7.34 0.96
N ALA A 149 -12.12 -6.92 -0.29
CA ALA A 149 -13.20 -6.21 -0.97
C ALA A 149 -14.38 -7.13 -1.35
N ASP A 150 -14.10 -8.40 -1.59
CA ASP A 150 -15.03 -9.47 -1.96
C ASP A 150 -15.65 -10.22 -0.76
N ALA A 151 -14.93 -10.31 0.36
CA ALA A 151 -15.41 -11.04 1.53
C ALA A 151 -16.25 -10.15 2.46
N TRP A 152 -17.55 -10.08 2.18
CA TRP A 152 -18.55 -9.27 2.90
C TRP A 152 -18.55 -9.45 4.43
N GLU A 153 -18.07 -10.58 4.94
CA GLU A 153 -17.96 -10.86 6.37
C GLU A 153 -16.84 -10.06 7.07
N TYR A 154 -15.86 -9.54 6.32
CA TYR A 154 -14.65 -8.89 6.85
C TYR A 154 -14.49 -7.44 6.40
N ASN A 155 -15.33 -6.96 5.48
CA ASN A 155 -15.05 -5.74 4.73
C ASN A 155 -15.74 -4.49 5.27
N GLY A 156 -16.62 -4.66 6.26
CA GLY A 156 -17.32 -3.56 6.93
C GLY A 156 -18.46 -2.93 6.13
N ILE A 157 -18.77 -3.43 4.93
CA ILE A 157 -19.88 -2.95 4.08
C ILE A 157 -20.96 -4.01 3.80
N SER A 158 -20.74 -5.26 4.23
CA SER A 158 -21.71 -6.38 4.17
C SER A 158 -22.18 -6.74 2.75
N LYS A 159 -21.35 -6.49 1.74
CA LYS A 159 -21.56 -6.87 0.33
C LYS A 159 -20.21 -6.94 -0.40
N VAL A 160 -20.14 -7.55 -1.58
CA VAL A 160 -18.95 -7.42 -2.46
C VAL A 160 -18.83 -5.98 -2.95
N ALA A 161 -17.64 -5.40 -2.91
CA ALA A 161 -17.41 -4.04 -3.40
C ALA A 161 -17.59 -3.94 -4.92
N ALA A 162 -18.50 -3.08 -5.38
CA ALA A 162 -18.87 -2.99 -6.80
C ALA A 162 -18.51 -1.65 -7.47
N ASN A 163 -18.10 -0.65 -6.70
CA ASN A 163 -17.74 0.68 -7.20
C ASN A 163 -16.74 1.36 -6.27
N LEU A 164 -16.16 2.48 -6.71
CA LEU A 164 -15.15 3.22 -5.97
C LEU A 164 -15.55 3.58 -4.53
N THR A 165 -16.80 3.97 -4.29
CA THR A 165 -17.29 4.29 -2.94
C THR A 165 -17.25 3.06 -2.04
N ASP A 166 -17.65 1.90 -2.55
CA ASP A 166 -17.58 0.63 -1.81
C ASP A 166 -16.13 0.29 -1.45
N TYR A 167 -15.21 0.33 -2.42
CA TYR A 167 -13.78 0.06 -2.15
C TYR A 167 -13.19 1.04 -1.12
N ARG A 168 -13.48 2.34 -1.23
CA ARG A 168 -13.05 3.34 -0.24
C ARG A 168 -13.64 3.07 1.14
N ASN A 169 -14.88 2.58 1.24
CA ASN A 169 -15.50 2.24 2.51
C ASN A 169 -14.84 0.99 3.14
N VAL A 170 -14.47 -0.01 2.34
CA VAL A 170 -13.69 -1.16 2.82
C VAL A 170 -12.35 -0.71 3.41
N TYR A 171 -11.61 0.15 2.69
CA TYR A 171 -10.38 0.74 3.23
C TYR A 171 -10.63 1.54 4.51
N THR A 172 -11.70 2.35 4.55
CA THR A 172 -12.07 3.12 5.73
C THR A 172 -12.29 2.22 6.93
N HIS A 173 -12.98 1.09 6.76
CA HIS A 173 -13.20 0.10 7.81
C HIS A 173 -11.87 -0.45 8.36
N VAL A 174 -11.00 -0.93 7.48
CA VAL A 174 -9.73 -1.55 7.87
C VAL A 174 -8.74 -0.54 8.46
N TRP A 175 -8.54 0.61 7.81
CA TRP A 175 -7.61 1.65 8.26
C TRP A 175 -8.10 2.36 9.53
N SER A 176 -9.36 2.19 9.92
CA SER A 176 -9.87 2.68 11.21
C SER A 176 -9.52 1.77 12.38
N ASN A 177 -8.98 0.57 12.14
CA ASN A 177 -8.58 -0.34 13.22
C ASN A 177 -7.53 0.34 14.14
N PRO A 178 -7.80 0.47 15.46
CA PRO A 178 -6.95 1.26 16.33
C PRO A 178 -5.55 0.65 16.51
N HIS A 179 -5.42 -0.67 16.49
CA HIS A 179 -4.13 -1.36 16.61
C HIS A 179 -3.29 -1.20 15.34
N PHE A 180 -3.94 -1.28 14.17
CA PHE A 180 -3.28 -1.00 12.89
C PHE A 180 -2.73 0.42 12.83
N ARG A 181 -3.55 1.41 13.19
CA ARG A 181 -3.13 2.83 13.22
C ARG A 181 -2.01 3.09 14.22
N ALA A 182 -2.11 2.50 15.42
CA ALA A 182 -1.10 2.68 16.46
C ALA A 182 0.29 2.16 16.02
N LEU A 183 0.31 1.04 15.29
CA LEU A 183 1.53 0.47 14.72
C LEU A 183 2.07 1.35 13.59
N LEU A 184 1.25 1.63 12.57
CA LEU A 184 1.72 2.25 11.31
C LEU A 184 2.03 3.75 11.43
N LYS A 185 1.63 4.41 12.53
CA LYS A 185 2.11 5.77 12.82
C LYS A 185 3.59 5.81 13.21
N ASN A 186 4.18 4.67 13.64
CA ASN A 186 5.55 4.60 14.15
C ASN A 186 6.43 3.59 13.43
N LEU A 187 5.84 2.56 12.80
CA LEU A 187 6.56 1.55 12.03
C LEU A 187 6.34 1.81 10.53
N PRO A 188 7.40 2.18 9.78
CA PRO A 188 7.31 2.37 8.34
C PRO A 188 6.74 1.13 7.65
N ALA A 189 5.72 1.30 6.83
CA ALA A 189 5.07 0.23 6.10
C ALA A 189 5.45 0.25 4.62
N PHE A 190 5.79 -0.92 4.10
CA PHE A 190 5.95 -1.18 2.66
C PHE A 190 4.93 -2.23 2.26
N MET A 191 3.99 -1.86 1.42
CA MET A 191 2.83 -2.69 1.05
C MET A 191 2.91 -3.14 -0.41
N THR A 192 2.33 -4.28 -0.73
CA THR A 192 2.09 -4.71 -2.11
C THR A 192 0.65 -5.19 -2.29
N LEU A 193 0.17 -5.19 -3.52
CA LEU A 193 -1.16 -5.62 -3.92
C LEU A 193 -1.27 -7.15 -3.94
N ASP A 194 -2.39 -7.71 -3.48
CA ASP A 194 -2.83 -9.06 -3.85
C ASP A 194 -4.26 -9.07 -4.44
N ASP A 195 -4.95 -10.21 -4.47
CA ASP A 195 -6.27 -10.31 -5.10
C ASP A 195 -7.36 -9.59 -4.32
N HIS A 196 -7.41 -9.76 -3.01
CA HIS A 196 -8.55 -9.34 -2.20
C HIS A 196 -8.67 -7.81 -2.07
N GLU A 197 -7.66 -7.05 -2.49
CA GLU A 197 -7.82 -5.61 -2.77
C GLU A 197 -8.80 -5.31 -3.92
N VAL A 198 -9.03 -6.27 -4.83
CA VAL A 198 -9.89 -6.17 -6.02
C VAL A 198 -11.07 -7.13 -5.92
N ASP A 199 -10.81 -8.43 -6.04
CA ASP A 199 -11.76 -9.55 -5.96
C ASP A 199 -10.98 -10.87 -5.95
N ASP A 200 -11.49 -11.91 -5.29
CA ASP A 200 -10.79 -13.17 -5.08
C ASP A 200 -10.25 -13.78 -6.39
N ASP A 201 -8.97 -14.15 -6.37
CA ASP A 201 -8.27 -14.84 -7.45
C ASP A 201 -8.31 -14.18 -8.85
N TRP A 202 -8.64 -12.88 -8.91
CA TRP A 202 -8.87 -12.19 -10.18
C TRP A 202 -7.66 -12.19 -11.12
N ARG A 203 -7.91 -12.18 -12.43
CA ARG A 203 -6.84 -12.10 -13.45
C ARG A 203 -7.31 -11.45 -14.73
N TRP A 204 -6.37 -10.95 -15.53
CA TRP A 204 -6.65 -10.58 -16.91
C TRP A 204 -6.72 -11.80 -17.82
N THR A 205 -7.65 -11.78 -18.77
CA THR A 205 -7.83 -12.87 -19.75
C THR A 205 -7.03 -12.65 -21.04
N ASP A 206 -6.49 -11.44 -21.24
CA ASP A 206 -5.67 -11.10 -22.40
C ASP A 206 -4.63 -10.03 -22.06
N SER A 207 -3.53 -9.98 -22.81
CA SER A 207 -2.42 -9.04 -22.58
C SER A 207 -2.80 -7.57 -22.78
N ARG A 208 -3.89 -7.29 -23.51
CA ARG A 208 -4.41 -5.92 -23.61
C ARG A 208 -5.27 -5.53 -22.39
N ARG A 209 -5.44 -6.43 -21.42
CA ARG A 209 -6.12 -6.19 -20.13
C ARG A 209 -7.53 -5.62 -20.34
N ARG A 210 -8.25 -6.13 -21.34
CA ARG A 210 -9.62 -5.64 -21.66
C ARG A 210 -10.66 -6.28 -20.77
N TRP A 211 -10.44 -7.53 -20.40
CA TRP A 211 -11.39 -8.33 -19.63
C TRP A 211 -10.68 -8.99 -18.45
N ALA A 212 -11.19 -8.70 -17.25
CA ALA A 212 -10.83 -9.40 -16.04
C ALA A 212 -11.85 -10.50 -15.74
N SER A 213 -11.41 -11.52 -15.01
CA SER A 213 -12.27 -12.62 -14.58
C SER A 213 -11.91 -13.07 -13.18
N ILE A 214 -12.93 -13.45 -12.41
CA ILE A 214 -12.80 -14.27 -11.20
C ILE A 214 -13.12 -15.74 -11.54
N PRO A 215 -12.72 -16.70 -10.70
CA PRO A 215 -13.01 -18.10 -10.95
C PRO A 215 -14.49 -18.42 -11.11
N TRP A 216 -14.83 -19.37 -11.99
CA TRP A 216 -16.22 -19.70 -12.31
C TRP A 216 -16.99 -20.29 -11.11
N TRP A 217 -16.30 -21.00 -10.21
CA TRP A 217 -16.90 -21.55 -9.00
C TRP A 217 -17.36 -20.43 -8.06
N ASP A 218 -16.60 -19.34 -7.99
CA ASP A 218 -16.92 -18.18 -7.18
C ASP A 218 -18.19 -17.48 -7.68
N GLN A 219 -18.32 -17.33 -9.00
CA GLN A 219 -19.55 -16.82 -9.63
C GLN A 219 -20.76 -17.70 -9.29
N ALA A 220 -20.59 -19.03 -9.35
CA ALA A 220 -21.64 -19.98 -9.02
C ALA A 220 -22.04 -19.95 -7.54
N VAL A 221 -21.08 -19.82 -6.62
CA VAL A 221 -21.34 -19.69 -5.18
C VAL A 221 -22.11 -18.40 -4.89
N ARG A 222 -21.72 -17.28 -5.48
CA ARG A 222 -22.43 -15.99 -5.33
C ARG A 222 -23.85 -16.07 -5.87
N TRP A 223 -24.05 -16.73 -7.02
CA TRP A 223 -25.38 -17.00 -7.56
C TRP A 223 -26.23 -17.86 -6.61
N LEU A 224 -25.71 -18.99 -6.12
CA LEU A 224 -26.42 -19.90 -5.21
C LEU A 224 -26.80 -19.22 -3.90
N LYS A 225 -25.98 -18.29 -3.41
CA LYS A 225 -26.24 -17.48 -2.22
C LYS A 225 -27.18 -16.30 -2.46
N GLY A 226 -27.65 -16.10 -3.69
CA GLY A 226 -28.61 -15.04 -4.03
C GLY A 226 -28.01 -13.63 -4.07
N HIS A 227 -26.69 -13.49 -4.26
CA HIS A 227 -26.07 -12.18 -4.45
C HIS A 227 -26.57 -11.54 -5.75
N PRO A 228 -26.59 -10.20 -5.86
CA PRO A 228 -27.00 -9.53 -7.08
C PRO A 228 -25.98 -9.72 -8.23
N PRO A 229 -26.40 -9.58 -9.49
CA PRO A 229 -25.55 -9.85 -10.66
C PRO A 229 -24.24 -9.03 -10.71
N GLU A 230 -24.24 -7.82 -10.15
CA GLU A 230 -23.05 -6.95 -10.06
C GLU A 230 -21.89 -7.61 -9.28
N GLU A 231 -22.21 -8.52 -8.37
CA GLU A 231 -21.22 -9.21 -7.52
C GLU A 231 -20.69 -10.50 -8.16
N TRP A 232 -21.33 -11.01 -9.22
CA TRP A 232 -20.93 -12.28 -9.85
C TRP A 232 -19.78 -12.11 -10.83
N TYR A 233 -19.60 -10.91 -11.38
CA TYR A 233 -18.61 -10.65 -12.43
C TYR A 233 -17.66 -9.54 -12.03
N LEU A 234 -16.50 -9.53 -12.67
CA LEU A 234 -15.48 -8.49 -12.49
C LEU A 234 -15.35 -7.64 -13.77
N PRO A 235 -16.30 -6.74 -14.05
CA PRO A 235 -16.16 -5.79 -15.15
C PRO A 235 -14.93 -4.89 -14.95
N HIS A 236 -14.38 -4.41 -16.07
CA HIS A 236 -13.16 -3.60 -16.08
C HIS A 236 -13.22 -2.38 -15.13
N HIS A 237 -14.39 -1.75 -14.97
CA HIS A 237 -14.51 -0.60 -14.07
C HIS A 237 -14.32 -0.97 -12.59
N ARG A 238 -14.67 -2.19 -12.15
CA ARG A 238 -14.43 -2.64 -10.77
C ARG A 238 -12.92 -2.77 -10.49
N VAL A 239 -12.16 -3.33 -11.43
CA VAL A 239 -10.69 -3.39 -11.31
C VAL A 239 -10.08 -1.99 -11.24
N ARG A 240 -10.56 -1.06 -12.07
CA ARG A 240 -10.13 0.34 -12.00
C ARG A 240 -10.44 0.96 -10.64
N ASP A 241 -11.68 0.85 -10.19
CA ASP A 241 -12.13 1.46 -8.94
C ASP A 241 -11.39 0.88 -7.72
N ALA A 242 -11.10 -0.43 -7.75
CA ALA A 242 -10.28 -1.11 -6.75
C ALA A 242 -8.84 -0.58 -6.71
N LEU A 243 -8.18 -0.52 -7.87
CA LEU A 243 -6.81 -0.02 -7.99
C LEU A 243 -6.72 1.47 -7.62
N GLN A 244 -7.80 2.25 -7.78
CA GLN A 244 -7.88 3.64 -7.32
C GLN A 244 -7.88 3.70 -5.81
N ALA A 245 -8.73 2.92 -5.17
CA ALA A 245 -8.77 2.84 -3.72
C ALA A 245 -7.45 2.30 -3.14
N TYR A 246 -6.84 1.30 -3.79
CA TYR A 246 -5.49 0.82 -3.44
C TYR A 246 -4.46 1.94 -3.54
N TRP A 247 -4.45 2.70 -4.63
CA TRP A 247 -3.53 3.81 -4.77
C TRP A 247 -3.70 4.84 -3.65
N GLU A 248 -4.94 5.21 -3.34
CA GLU A 248 -5.27 6.21 -2.32
C GLU A 248 -4.82 5.82 -0.90
N HIS A 249 -4.77 4.52 -0.58
CA HIS A 249 -4.56 4.04 0.80
C HIS A 249 -3.27 3.22 1.00
N GLN A 250 -2.74 2.58 -0.04
CA GLN A 250 -1.56 1.72 -0.01
C GLN A 250 -0.45 2.22 -0.95
N GLY A 251 -0.79 2.54 -2.20
CA GLY A 251 0.19 2.84 -3.23
C GLY A 251 0.89 4.19 -3.06
N MET A 252 0.16 5.26 -2.73
CA MET A 252 0.69 6.63 -2.81
C MET A 252 1.78 6.99 -1.79
N HIS A 253 2.01 6.11 -0.81
CA HIS A 253 3.05 6.29 0.21
C HIS A 253 4.22 5.31 0.04
N ALA A 254 4.18 4.44 -0.97
CA ALA A 254 5.32 3.64 -1.37
C ALA A 254 6.47 4.53 -1.92
N PRO A 255 7.73 4.06 -1.89
CA PRO A 255 8.86 4.76 -2.50
C PRO A 255 8.58 5.19 -3.94
N ALA A 256 8.86 6.46 -4.26
CA ALA A 256 8.72 7.05 -5.60
C ALA A 256 7.30 7.01 -6.21
N MET A 257 6.27 6.68 -5.45
CA MET A 257 4.87 6.57 -5.89
C MET A 257 4.01 7.72 -5.37
N THR A 258 4.47 8.97 -5.43
CA THR A 258 3.77 10.10 -4.78
C THR A 258 2.74 10.82 -5.67
N LEU A 259 2.57 10.42 -6.94
CA LEU A 259 1.60 10.98 -7.89
C LEU A 259 0.68 9.88 -8.45
N PRO A 260 -0.64 10.12 -8.58
CA PRO A 260 -1.58 9.10 -9.07
C PRO A 260 -1.19 8.57 -10.44
N PRO A 261 -1.41 7.27 -10.72
CA PRO A 261 -1.20 6.73 -12.06
C PRO A 261 -2.12 7.46 -13.04
N GLU A 262 -1.59 7.81 -14.22
CA GLU A 262 -2.35 8.50 -15.27
C GLU A 262 -3.58 7.66 -15.68
N LEU A 263 -4.70 8.31 -15.99
CA LEU A 263 -5.86 7.67 -16.62
C LEU A 263 -5.86 7.99 -18.13
N ASN A 264 -6.20 7.02 -18.97
CA ASN A 264 -6.41 7.25 -20.41
C ASN A 264 -7.80 7.86 -20.69
N TYR A 265 -8.05 8.27 -21.94
CA TYR A 265 -9.32 8.90 -22.35
C TYR A 265 -10.56 7.98 -22.20
N ALA A 266 -10.38 6.66 -22.05
CA ALA A 266 -11.43 5.71 -21.74
C ALA A 266 -11.64 5.54 -20.22
N GLY A 267 -10.98 6.37 -19.40
CA GLY A 267 -11.02 6.30 -17.94
C GLY A 267 -10.37 5.04 -17.39
N GLN A 268 -9.41 4.43 -18.08
CA GLN A 268 -8.64 3.26 -17.64
C GLN A 268 -7.27 3.71 -17.10
N TYR A 269 -6.62 2.94 -16.24
CA TYR A 269 -5.22 3.21 -15.91
C TYR A 269 -4.35 3.19 -17.17
N LYS A 270 -3.70 4.31 -17.45
CA LYS A 270 -2.54 4.38 -18.31
C LYS A 270 -1.35 3.86 -17.50
N LEU A 271 -1.32 2.55 -17.39
CA LEU A 271 -0.04 1.83 -17.25
C LEU A 271 0.79 2.34 -18.44
N ARG A 272 1.91 3.02 -18.18
CA ARG A 272 2.74 3.61 -19.24
C ARG A 272 2.88 2.56 -20.36
N GLU A 273 2.59 2.95 -21.61
CA GLU A 273 2.57 2.01 -22.76
C GLU A 273 3.89 1.24 -22.92
N GLN A 274 4.99 1.85 -22.45
CA GLN A 274 6.24 1.17 -22.18
C GLN A 274 6.11 0.59 -20.76
N ASP A 275 5.92 -0.72 -20.66
CA ASP A 275 5.94 -1.50 -19.43
C ASP A 275 7.34 -1.43 -18.78
N PRO A 276 7.53 -0.87 -17.56
CA PRO A 276 8.82 -0.99 -16.89
C PRO A 276 8.68 -1.33 -15.39
N GLY A 277 7.55 -1.85 -14.91
CA GLY A 277 7.38 -2.22 -13.49
C GLY A 277 6.07 -1.78 -12.84
N SER A 278 4.96 -2.42 -13.23
CA SER A 278 3.66 -2.28 -12.58
C SER A 278 3.77 -2.30 -11.06
N LEU A 279 3.18 -1.32 -10.35
CA LEU A 279 3.12 -1.11 -8.88
C LEU A 279 4.32 -1.55 -8.02
N ALA A 280 5.43 -1.88 -8.65
CA ALA A 280 6.61 -2.47 -8.08
C ALA A 280 7.57 -1.34 -7.77
N TYR A 281 8.30 -1.51 -6.69
CA TYR A 281 9.24 -0.51 -6.24
C TYR A 281 10.37 -1.19 -5.50
N THR A 282 11.43 -0.41 -5.32
CA THR A 282 12.63 -0.88 -4.64
C THR A 282 12.94 0.05 -3.49
N PHE A 283 13.54 -0.50 -2.44
CA PHE A 283 14.14 0.30 -1.39
C PHE A 283 15.35 -0.43 -0.82
N THR A 284 16.11 0.26 0.02
CA THR A 284 17.30 -0.29 0.65
C THR A 284 17.30 0.01 2.14
N TYR A 285 17.79 -0.92 2.94
CA TYR A 285 18.20 -0.68 4.31
C TYR A 285 19.70 -0.97 4.42
N GLY A 286 20.53 0.07 4.40
CA GLY A 286 21.97 -0.12 4.39
C GLY A 286 22.42 -1.02 3.22
N ALA A 287 23.11 -2.11 3.54
CA ALA A 287 23.60 -3.12 2.59
C ALA A 287 22.56 -4.16 2.12
N ALA A 288 21.30 -4.05 2.55
CA ALA A 288 20.21 -4.89 2.09
C ALA A 288 19.34 -4.16 1.05
N ALA A 289 19.11 -4.80 -0.10
CA ALA A 289 18.26 -4.30 -1.16
C ALA A 289 16.96 -5.11 -1.25
N PHE A 290 15.84 -4.43 -1.47
CA PHE A 290 14.50 -5.02 -1.56
C PHE A 290 13.87 -4.67 -2.90
N PHE A 291 13.31 -5.67 -3.57
CA PHE A 291 12.45 -5.51 -4.73
C PHE A 291 11.04 -5.99 -4.37
N VAL A 292 10.10 -5.06 -4.30
CA VAL A 292 8.69 -5.34 -4.01
C VAL A 292 7.96 -5.52 -5.32
N MET A 293 7.56 -6.76 -5.59
CA MET A 293 6.87 -7.16 -6.81
C MET A 293 5.38 -6.89 -6.69
N ASP A 294 4.76 -6.61 -7.84
CA ASP A 294 3.32 -6.69 -8.03
C ASP A 294 3.01 -7.88 -8.93
N THR A 295 2.31 -8.86 -8.36
CA THR A 295 2.01 -10.12 -9.03
C THR A 295 0.57 -10.22 -9.53
N ARG A 296 -0.19 -9.12 -9.47
CA ARG A 296 -1.62 -9.10 -9.83
C ARG A 296 -1.92 -8.18 -10.98
N SER A 297 -1.44 -6.92 -10.97
CA SER A 297 -1.94 -5.92 -11.92
C SER A 297 -1.56 -6.23 -13.38
N MET A 298 -0.49 -7.01 -13.58
CA MET A 298 -0.02 -7.48 -14.90
C MET A 298 -0.29 -8.96 -15.16
N ARG A 299 -0.96 -9.65 -14.23
CA ARG A 299 -1.18 -11.09 -14.33
C ARG A 299 -2.19 -11.42 -15.42
N VAL A 300 -1.75 -12.19 -16.40
CA VAL A 300 -2.57 -12.69 -17.50
C VAL A 300 -2.62 -14.21 -17.45
N GLN A 301 -3.81 -14.76 -17.50
CA GLN A 301 -4.04 -16.19 -17.74
C GLN A 301 -5.16 -16.33 -18.75
N GLY A 302 -4.79 -16.55 -20.01
CA GLY A 302 -5.74 -16.68 -21.10
C GLY A 302 -5.20 -17.46 -22.28
N ARG A 303 -5.96 -17.50 -23.37
CA ARG A 303 -5.58 -18.22 -24.59
C ARG A 303 -4.35 -17.62 -25.27
N SER A 304 -4.08 -16.33 -25.07
CA SER A 304 -2.98 -15.60 -25.68
C SER A 304 -1.63 -15.76 -24.96
N GLY A 305 -1.59 -16.51 -23.86
CA GLY A 305 -0.37 -16.71 -23.06
C GLY A 305 -0.63 -16.53 -21.56
N LYS A 306 0.41 -16.80 -20.78
CA LYS A 306 0.44 -16.62 -19.32
C LYS A 306 1.61 -15.73 -18.96
N THR A 307 1.39 -14.79 -18.06
CA THR A 307 2.45 -14.03 -17.39
C THR A 307 1.98 -13.61 -16.01
N MET A 308 2.90 -13.53 -15.06
CA MET A 308 2.63 -13.03 -13.72
C MET A 308 3.03 -11.56 -13.59
N LEU A 309 4.22 -11.19 -14.09
CA LEU A 309 4.80 -9.86 -13.90
C LEU A 309 4.63 -8.93 -15.12
N GLY A 310 4.29 -9.48 -16.29
CA GLY A 310 4.46 -8.75 -17.55
C GLY A 310 5.92 -8.73 -18.01
N GLU A 311 6.19 -8.06 -19.13
CA GLU A 311 7.54 -7.99 -19.71
C GLU A 311 8.38 -6.90 -19.03
N GLY A 312 7.76 -5.79 -18.70
CA GLY A 312 8.44 -4.62 -18.15
C GLY A 312 8.84 -4.77 -16.69
N GLN A 313 7.98 -5.33 -15.83
CA GLN A 313 8.40 -5.63 -14.46
C GLN A 313 9.47 -6.74 -14.44
N TRP A 314 9.39 -7.71 -15.37
CA TRP A 314 10.43 -8.72 -15.52
C TRP A 314 11.78 -8.08 -15.90
N GLN A 315 11.79 -7.21 -16.90
CA GLN A 315 12.99 -6.46 -17.28
C GLN A 315 13.52 -5.59 -16.12
N ALA A 316 12.63 -4.89 -15.40
CA ALA A 316 13.01 -4.08 -14.24
C ALA A 316 13.63 -4.90 -13.12
N LEU A 317 13.13 -6.13 -12.89
CA LEU A 317 13.72 -7.06 -11.94
C LEU A 317 15.12 -7.50 -12.38
N GLU A 318 15.31 -7.84 -13.66
CA GLU A 318 16.63 -8.19 -14.19
C GLU A 318 17.62 -7.03 -14.08
N ASP A 319 17.20 -5.83 -14.46
CA ASP A 319 18.01 -4.61 -14.41
C ASP A 319 18.39 -4.28 -12.96
N TRP A 320 17.42 -4.38 -12.04
CA TRP A 320 17.67 -4.20 -10.61
C TRP A 320 18.66 -5.23 -10.07
N LEU A 321 18.48 -6.51 -10.39
CA LEU A 321 19.40 -7.58 -9.97
C LEU A 321 20.82 -7.31 -10.45
N ARG A 322 21.00 -6.81 -11.68
CA ARG A 322 22.30 -6.41 -12.22
C ARG A 322 22.87 -5.19 -11.51
N ALA A 323 22.03 -4.20 -11.20
CA ALA A 323 22.43 -2.96 -10.53
C ALA A 323 22.89 -3.20 -9.09
N VAL A 324 22.22 -4.09 -8.35
CA VAL A 324 22.54 -4.33 -6.93
C VAL A 324 23.50 -5.51 -6.69
N LYS A 325 23.97 -6.17 -7.76
CA LYS A 325 24.70 -7.45 -7.65
C LYS A 325 25.96 -7.34 -6.80
N ASP A 326 26.75 -6.28 -7.01
CA ASP A 326 28.09 -6.08 -6.43
C ASP A 326 28.03 -5.27 -5.13
N ASP A 327 27.12 -4.30 -5.04
CA ASP A 327 27.06 -3.32 -3.93
C ASP A 327 26.20 -3.78 -2.73
N PHE A 328 25.25 -4.71 -2.95
CA PHE A 328 24.32 -5.17 -1.91
C PHE A 328 24.45 -6.67 -1.68
N PRO A 329 25.14 -7.13 -0.62
CA PRO A 329 25.30 -8.55 -0.35
C PRO A 329 23.98 -9.28 -0.06
N LEU A 330 22.97 -8.58 0.45
CA LEU A 330 21.66 -9.16 0.78
C LEU A 330 20.56 -8.61 -0.13
N LYS A 331 19.81 -9.50 -0.76
CA LYS A 331 18.79 -9.19 -1.76
C LYS A 331 17.48 -9.88 -1.37
N PHE A 332 16.41 -9.12 -1.21
CA PHE A 332 15.08 -9.63 -0.91
C PHE A 332 14.16 -9.44 -2.11
N LEU A 333 13.51 -10.52 -2.54
CA LEU A 333 12.36 -10.46 -3.43
C LEU A 333 11.11 -10.58 -2.57
N VAL A 334 10.25 -9.57 -2.65
CA VAL A 334 9.04 -9.45 -1.84
C VAL A 334 7.84 -9.64 -2.76
N THR A 335 6.98 -10.61 -2.45
CA THR A 335 5.86 -11.02 -3.31
C THR A 335 4.65 -11.37 -2.47
N SER A 336 3.45 -11.10 -3.00
CA SER A 336 2.18 -11.49 -2.39
C SER A 336 1.81 -12.95 -2.67
N CYS A 337 2.27 -13.49 -3.80
CA CYS A 337 2.03 -14.87 -4.21
C CYS A 337 3.22 -15.78 -3.84
N SER A 338 2.95 -17.02 -3.48
CA SER A 338 4.02 -17.99 -3.24
C SER A 338 4.76 -18.34 -4.53
N ALA A 339 6.07 -18.12 -4.57
CA ALA A 339 6.92 -18.49 -5.71
C ALA A 339 7.31 -19.98 -5.74
N LEU A 340 7.11 -20.70 -4.64
CA LEU A 340 7.60 -22.07 -4.43
C LEU A 340 6.50 -23.11 -4.19
N TYR A 341 5.25 -22.67 -4.05
CA TYR A 341 4.11 -23.57 -3.83
C TYR A 341 3.38 -23.74 -5.15
N SER A 342 3.18 -25.00 -5.60
CA SER A 342 2.28 -25.30 -6.71
C SER A 342 1.02 -25.97 -6.17
N MET A 343 -0.11 -25.29 -6.21
CA MET A 343 -1.40 -25.96 -6.23
C MET A 343 -1.73 -26.41 -7.65
N TRP A 344 -2.60 -27.42 -7.77
CA TRP A 344 -2.97 -28.10 -9.02
C TRP A 344 -3.53 -27.17 -10.13
N THR A 345 -3.77 -25.89 -9.83
CA THR A 345 -4.31 -24.85 -10.72
C THR A 345 -3.36 -23.70 -11.00
N ASP A 346 -2.19 -23.65 -10.36
CA ASP A 346 -1.25 -22.54 -10.51
C ASP A 346 -0.60 -22.53 -11.89
N ILE A 347 -0.22 -21.35 -12.35
CA ILE A 347 0.57 -21.16 -13.57
C ILE A 347 1.87 -21.95 -13.38
N PRO A 348 2.10 -23.06 -14.11
CA PRO A 348 3.39 -23.74 -14.03
C PRO A 348 4.47 -22.80 -14.55
N ARG A 349 5.64 -22.89 -13.91
CA ARG A 349 6.86 -22.12 -14.22
C ARG A 349 7.19 -22.06 -15.71
#